data_AF-A0A967SDR4-F1
#
_entry.id   AF-A0A967SDR4-F1
#
_cell.length_a   1.000
_cell.length_b   1.000
_cell.length_c   1.000
_cell.angle_alpha   90.00
_cell.angle_beta   90.00
_cell.angle_gamma   90.00
#
_symmetry.space_group_name_H-M   'P 1'
#
loop_
_entity.id
_entity.type
_entity.pdbx_description
1 polymer ?
#
loop_
_entity_poly.entity_id
_entity_poly.type
_entity_poly.pdbx_seq_one_letter_code
_entity_poly.pdbx_strand_id
1 'polypeptide(L)'
;MLVRLFDGLRYARDVYEGVYMAPYRSAIRREYLRERDVFLLLSFSDLLGVPNPVQFYTLELYPELIEQFHEWHLRMGMPHAPEGGFRCC
;
A
#
# COMPACT_ATOMS: atom_id res chain seq x y z
N MET A 1 23.48 -9.06 36.22
CA MET A 1 24.56 -9.18 35.21
C MET A 1 24.08 -9.82 33.91
N LEU A 2 23.39 -10.96 33.97
CA LEU A 2 22.83 -11.66 32.78
C LEU A 2 21.88 -10.81 31.91
N VAL A 3 20.96 -10.04 32.51
CA VAL A 3 19.97 -9.22 31.77
C VAL A 3 20.64 -8.20 30.84
N ARG A 4 21.65 -7.47 31.34
CA ARG A 4 22.39 -6.47 30.54
C ARG A 4 23.13 -7.07 29.34
N LEU A 5 23.52 -8.34 29.44
CA LEU A 5 24.23 -9.05 28.37
C LEU A 5 23.27 -9.48 27.26
N PHE A 6 22.05 -9.90 27.62
CA PHE A 6 20.96 -10.14 26.67
C PHE A 6 20.50 -8.85 25.98
N ASP A 7 20.47 -7.72 26.68
CA ASP A 7 20.14 -6.43 26.09
C ASP A 7 21.17 -6.00 25.04
N GLY A 8 22.47 -6.20 25.31
CA GLY A 8 23.54 -5.93 24.35
C GLY A 8 23.47 -6.83 23.10
N LEU A 9 23.17 -8.12 23.27
CA LEU A 9 22.97 -9.05 22.16
C LEU A 9 21.77 -8.69 21.28
N ARG A 10 20.65 -8.30 21.91
CA ARG A 10 19.48 -7.78 21.18
C ARG A 10 19.81 -6.54 20.38
N TYR A 11 20.51 -5.58 20.99
CA TYR A 11 20.91 -4.36 20.31
C TYR A 11 21.82 -4.64 19.10
N ALA A 12 22.83 -5.52 19.27
CA ALA A 12 23.71 -5.91 18.17
C ALA A 12 22.96 -6.58 17.01
N ARG A 13 21.97 -7.44 17.30
CA ARG A 13 21.10 -8.04 16.30
C ARG A 13 20.28 -6.98 15.56
N ASP A 14 19.63 -6.07 16.27
CA ASP A 14 18.76 -5.06 15.67
C ASP A 14 19.57 -4.10 14.77
N VAL A 15 20.80 -3.76 15.16
CA VAL A 15 21.74 -2.99 14.32
C VAL A 15 22.14 -3.77 13.07
N TYR A 16 22.50 -5.04 13.22
CA TYR A 16 22.87 -5.89 12.08
C TYR A 16 21.72 -6.03 11.08
N GLU A 17 20.52 -6.32 11.55
CA GLU A 17 19.32 -6.42 10.72
C GLU A 17 19.02 -5.08 10.03
N GLY A 18 19.16 -3.97 10.74
CA GLY A 18 19.00 -2.62 10.19
C GLY A 18 19.94 -2.34 9.02
N VAL A 19 21.24 -2.63 9.20
CA VAL A 19 22.27 -2.44 8.17
C VAL A 19 22.04 -3.38 6.98
N TYR A 20 21.70 -4.63 7.24
CA TYR A 20 21.43 -5.63 6.20
C TYR A 20 20.21 -5.26 5.34
N MET A 21 19.12 -4.80 5.98
CA MET A 21 17.88 -4.45 5.27
C MET A 21 17.95 -3.09 4.58
N ALA A 22 18.80 -2.16 5.06
CA ALA A 22 18.88 -0.79 4.57
C ALA A 22 18.89 -0.65 3.03
N PRO A 23 19.74 -1.34 2.25
CA PRO A 23 19.76 -1.19 0.80
C PRO A 23 18.49 -1.70 0.10
N TYR A 24 17.82 -2.69 0.69
CA TYR A 24 16.64 -3.32 0.09
C TYR A 24 15.34 -2.56 0.36
N ARG A 25 15.31 -1.65 1.34
CA ARG A 25 14.09 -0.91 1.72
C ARG A 25 13.42 -0.20 0.55
N SER A 26 14.21 0.40 -0.35
CA SER A 26 13.68 1.12 -1.52
C SER A 26 13.07 0.17 -2.55
N ALA A 27 13.70 -0.98 -2.79
CA ALA A 27 13.20 -2.02 -3.68
C ALA A 27 11.92 -2.63 -3.13
N ILE A 28 11.90 -3.03 -1.86
CA ILE A 28 10.72 -3.56 -1.18
C ILE A 28 9.57 -2.55 -1.25
N ARG A 29 9.82 -1.27 -0.95
CA ARG A 29 8.81 -0.23 -1.02
C ARG A 29 8.24 -0.07 -2.43
N ARG A 30 9.10 -0.16 -3.46
CA ARG A 30 8.70 -0.06 -4.87
C ARG A 30 7.80 -1.22 -5.29
N GLU A 31 8.17 -2.44 -4.93
CA GLU A 31 7.38 -3.63 -5.24
C GLU A 31 6.05 -3.62 -4.50
N TYR A 32 6.06 -3.28 -3.21
CA TYR A 32 4.83 -3.08 -2.45
C TYR A 32 3.90 -2.04 -3.09
N LEU A 33 4.44 -0.89 -3.54
CA LEU A 33 3.64 0.12 -4.22
C LEU A 33 3.08 -0.39 -5.54
N ARG A 34 3.88 -1.13 -6.33
CA ARG A 34 3.43 -1.73 -7.59
C ARG A 34 2.25 -2.69 -7.37
N GLU A 35 2.38 -3.60 -6.41
CA GLU A 35 1.29 -4.53 -6.06
C GLU A 35 0.05 -3.78 -5.57
N ARG A 36 0.24 -2.78 -4.69
CA ARG A 36 -0.85 -1.95 -4.18
C ARG A 36 -1.58 -1.19 -5.30
N ASP A 37 -0.83 -0.61 -6.23
CA ASP A 37 -1.40 0.17 -7.33
C ASP A 37 -2.19 -0.74 -8.29
N VAL A 38 -1.72 -1.98 -8.54
CA VAL A 38 -2.47 -2.99 -9.30
C VAL A 38 -3.74 -3.42 -8.57
N PHE A 39 -3.65 -3.65 -7.26
CA PHE A 39 -4.82 -4.01 -6.44
C PHE A 39 -5.90 -2.92 -6.53
N LEU A 40 -5.53 -1.66 -6.30
CA LEU A 40 -6.48 -0.54 -6.39
C LEU A 40 -7.05 -0.38 -7.81
N LEU A 41 -6.22 -0.54 -8.85
CA LEU A 41 -6.68 -0.52 -10.23
C LEU A 41 -7.76 -1.58 -10.48
N LEU A 42 -7.56 -2.81 -10.01
CA LEU A 42 -8.51 -3.91 -10.18
C LEU A 42 -9.77 -3.70 -9.34
N SER A 43 -9.64 -3.21 -8.10
CA SER A 43 -10.79 -2.96 -7.23
C SER A 43 -11.69 -1.84 -7.75
N PHE A 44 -11.11 -0.82 -8.39
CA PHE A 44 -11.81 0.37 -8.88
C PHE A 44 -11.87 0.47 -10.40
N SER A 45 -11.65 -0.63 -11.13
CA SER A 45 -11.62 -0.62 -12.60
C SER A 45 -12.96 -0.18 -13.20
N ASP A 46 -14.07 -0.47 -12.52
CA ASP A 46 -15.41 -0.06 -12.94
C ASP A 46 -15.55 1.45 -13.06
N LEU A 47 -14.91 2.19 -12.14
CA LEU A 47 -14.91 3.65 -12.15
C LEU A 47 -14.15 4.21 -13.36
N LEU A 48 -13.22 3.43 -13.91
CA LEU A 48 -12.47 3.74 -15.12
C LEU A 48 -13.18 3.24 -16.39
N GLY A 49 -14.40 2.70 -16.27
CA GLY A 49 -15.17 2.14 -17.38
C GLY A 49 -14.78 0.72 -17.77
N VAL A 50 -13.95 0.04 -16.97
CA VAL A 50 -13.55 -1.35 -17.21
C VAL A 50 -14.35 -2.27 -16.29
N PRO A 51 -15.23 -3.14 -16.83
CA PRO A 51 -16.11 -3.94 -16.01
C PRO A 51 -15.33 -4.94 -15.15
N ASN A 52 -15.60 -4.92 -13.85
CA ASN A 52 -15.01 -5.78 -12.85
C ASN A 52 -15.98 -6.91 -12.46
N PRO A 53 -15.66 -8.17 -12.79
CA PRO A 53 -16.55 -9.30 -12.51
C PRO A 53 -16.76 -9.58 -11.02
N VAL A 54 -15.88 -9.06 -10.15
CA VAL A 54 -15.96 -9.27 -8.70
C VAL A 54 -16.37 -8.01 -7.91
N GLN A 55 -16.77 -6.94 -8.60
CA GLN A 55 -17.16 -5.69 -7.96
C GLN A 55 -18.22 -5.92 -6.90
N PHE A 56 -19.29 -6.62 -7.27
CA PHE A 56 -20.43 -6.88 -6.40
C PHE A 56 -20.04 -7.53 -5.07
N TYR A 57 -19.04 -8.42 -5.09
CA TYR A 57 -18.56 -9.12 -3.90
C TYR A 57 -17.57 -8.32 -3.06
N THR A 58 -16.98 -7.28 -3.63
CA THR A 58 -15.91 -6.49 -2.99
C THR A 58 -16.34 -5.07 -2.61
N LEU A 59 -17.62 -4.72 -2.78
CA LEU A 59 -18.19 -3.43 -2.39
C LEU A 59 -17.97 -3.10 -0.91
N GLU A 60 -17.97 -4.11 -0.04
CA GLU A 60 -17.74 -3.94 1.41
C GLU A 60 -16.34 -3.41 1.74
N LEU A 61 -15.36 -3.61 0.84
CA LEU A 61 -14.00 -3.13 1.04
C LEU A 61 -13.84 -1.65 0.69
N TYR A 62 -14.77 -1.08 -0.09
CA TYR A 62 -14.63 0.28 -0.61
C TYR A 62 -14.48 1.35 0.49
N PRO A 63 -15.22 1.32 1.61
CA PRO A 63 -15.02 2.27 2.70
C PRO A 63 -13.61 2.25 3.29
N GLU A 64 -13.00 1.07 3.41
CA GLU A 64 -11.64 0.91 3.96
C GLU A 64 -10.55 1.30 2.95
N LEU A 65 -10.88 1.26 1.66
CA LEU A 65 -9.95 1.54 0.57
C LEU A 65 -10.04 2.98 0.04
N ILE A 66 -11.06 3.76 0.43
CA ILE A 66 -11.31 5.08 -0.16
C ILE A 66 -10.17 6.08 0.09
N GLU A 67 -9.56 6.06 1.28
CA GLU A 67 -8.41 6.91 1.59
C GLU A 67 -7.18 6.51 0.77
N GLN A 68 -6.96 5.21 0.59
CA GLN A 68 -5.86 4.70 -0.23
C GLN A 68 -6.07 5.01 -1.70
N PHE A 69 -7.33 4.98 -2.15
CA PHE A 69 -7.72 5.41 -3.50
C PHE A 69 -7.41 6.90 -3.69
N HIS A 70 -7.72 7.76 -2.71
CA HIS A 70 -7.36 9.18 -2.76
C HIS A 70 -5.87 9.40 -3.01
N GLU A 71 -5.01 8.77 -2.20
CA GLU A 71 -3.56 8.86 -2.39
C GLU A 71 -3.10 8.28 -3.73
N TRP A 72 -3.76 7.24 -4.22
CA TRP A 72 -3.41 6.58 -5.45
C TRP A 72 -3.77 7.43 -6.68
N HIS A 73 -5.00 7.92 -6.79
CA HIS A 73 -5.41 8.66 -7.99
C HIS A 73 -4.61 9.97 -8.15
N LEU A 74 -4.27 10.63 -7.04
CA LEU A 74 -3.36 11.78 -7.04
C LEU A 74 -1.96 11.43 -7.54
N ARG A 75 -1.39 10.30 -7.08
CA ARG A 75 -0.07 9.80 -7.56
C ARG A 75 -0.11 9.41 -9.04
N MET A 76 -1.25 8.94 -9.53
CA MET A 76 -1.47 8.62 -10.94
C MET A 76 -1.69 9.87 -11.80
N GLY A 77 -1.74 11.07 -11.19
CA GLY A 77 -1.92 12.34 -11.90
C GLY A 77 -3.37 12.63 -12.30
N MET A 78 -4.34 11.98 -11.67
CA MET A 78 -5.76 12.26 -11.88
C MET A 78 -6.14 13.52 -11.07
N PRO A 79 -6.64 14.60 -11.71
CA PRO A 79 -6.99 15.83 -11.00
C PRO A 79 -8.22 15.65 -10.09
N HIS A 80 -9.15 14.78 -10.50
CA HIS A 80 -10.35 14.41 -9.76
C HIS A 80 -10.59 12.91 -9.89
N ALA A 81 -11.40 12.36 -8.99
CA ALA A 81 -11.86 10.98 -9.12
C ALA A 81 -12.62 10.78 -10.45
N PRO A 82 -12.51 9.60 -11.08
CA PRO A 82 -13.25 9.28 -12.30
C PRO A 82 -14.77 9.48 -12.15
N GLU A 83 -15.40 9.95 -13.22
CA GLU A 83 -16.84 10.23 -13.24
C GLU A 83 -17.66 8.96 -12.99
N GLY A 84 -18.74 9.07 -12.21
CA GLY A 84 -19.60 7.93 -11.86
C GLY A 84 -19.17 7.13 -10.63
N GLY A 85 -18.03 7.48 -10.01
CA GLY A 85 -17.54 6.88 -8.78
C GLY A 85 -17.81 7.66 -7.51
N PHE A 86 -17.00 7.38 -6.48
CA PHE A 86 -17.00 8.12 -5.24
C PHE A 86 -16.57 9.57 -5.48
N ARG A 87 -17.25 10.51 -4.82
CA ARG A 87 -16.82 11.92 -4.77
C ARG A 87 -15.64 12.02 -3.82
N CYS A 88 -14.48 11.65 -4.30
CA CYS A 88 -13.21 11.94 -3.67
C CYS A 88 -12.68 13.25 -4.26
N CYS A 89 -12.54 14.26 -3.41
CA CYS A 89 -12.22 15.66 -3.71
C CYS A 89 -13.32 16.45 -4.43
#